data_AF-A0A388LZP6-F1
#
_entry.id   AF-A0A388LZP6-F1
#
_cell.length_a   1.000
_cell.length_b   1.000
_cell.length_c   1.000
_cell.angle_alpha   90.00
_cell.angle_beta   90.00
_cell.angle_gamma   90.00
#
_symmetry.space_group_name_H-M   'P 1'
#
loop_
_entity.id
_entity.type
_entity.pdbx_description
1 polymer ?
#
loop_
_entity_poly.entity_id
_entity_poly.type
_entity_poly.pdbx_seq_one_letter_code
_entity_poly.pdbx_strand_id
1 'polypeptide(L)'
;MALQFPPRTCFTCGSPHHFFRECPQGGNGNRPPATQANAVPTGPLLTLPAPQNSAPSAGVHVPGTGGYQYGGQPRNSFWKTNQEKLDRVFGKLLADEEKENKQKEEEERIKREKEEEERRTQWKKEREKFEEDMDARLEQRMDKVIGRTKEGDASVDEVARLKRENEDLRRALLSGSEGTQVEKLKKEISDLRLLIATKHSKEDEMTTTIRHEIEQLRSSSNSRGDVERELADLKSELVVLRGKNERALNEVNLWKNEAMQPGNKRGSVALNTPDVANRGMPKALWTDLGQDGADKWKKVEALKKKHALAAFEVLSLQKKMSELSAEDRGADKTGGGTNLKDKMEAAPLRSAWKGKKVTPNRDAVKKTTDRASFIEEQKKQLRLIRNLALKRCARILDLTRARWIR
;
A
#
# COMPACT_ATOMS: atom_id res chain seq x y z
N MET A 1 32.58 -18.08 -11.46
CA MET A 1 33.90 -17.54 -11.09
C MET A 1 33.71 -16.12 -10.61
N ALA A 2 33.67 -15.90 -9.30
CA ALA A 2 33.52 -14.55 -8.73
C ALA A 2 34.85 -13.79 -8.89
N LEU A 3 34.82 -12.66 -9.61
CA LEU A 3 35.97 -11.79 -9.77
C LEU A 3 36.34 -11.20 -8.40
N GLN A 4 37.44 -11.67 -7.83
CA GLN A 4 38.06 -11.08 -6.64
C GLN A 4 38.55 -9.68 -7.00
N PHE A 5 37.84 -8.66 -6.53
CA PHE A 5 38.34 -7.29 -6.61
C PHE A 5 39.51 -7.12 -5.64
N PRO A 6 40.59 -6.43 -6.05
CA PRO A 6 41.73 -6.22 -5.17
C PRO A 6 41.30 -5.44 -3.92
N PRO A 7 41.78 -5.83 -2.73
CA PRO A 7 41.43 -5.19 -1.48
C PRO A 7 41.85 -3.71 -1.52
N ARG A 8 40.91 -2.82 -1.21
CA ARG A 8 41.16 -1.37 -1.17
C ARG A 8 42.06 -1.05 0.03
N THR A 9 43.32 -0.80 -0.23
CA THR A 9 44.29 -0.33 0.77
C THR A 9 44.25 1.20 0.86
N CYS A 10 44.67 1.73 2.01
CA CYS A 10 44.86 3.15 2.23
C CYS A 10 45.85 3.72 1.21
N PHE A 11 45.44 4.74 0.46
CA PHE A 11 46.30 5.34 -0.57
C PHE A 11 47.57 6.01 -0.02
N THR A 12 47.56 6.44 1.24
CA THR A 12 48.71 7.14 1.84
C THR A 12 49.80 6.19 2.31
N CYS A 13 49.44 5.06 2.91
CA CYS A 13 50.40 4.15 3.55
C CYS A 13 50.30 2.69 3.09
N GLY A 14 49.36 2.36 2.20
CA GLY A 14 49.17 1.00 1.66
C GLY A 14 48.52 0.00 2.64
N SER A 15 48.10 0.42 3.83
CA SER A 15 47.50 -0.49 4.82
C SER A 15 46.06 -0.87 4.45
N PRO A 16 45.66 -2.16 4.52
CA PRO A 16 44.28 -2.59 4.30
C PRO A 16 43.34 -2.32 5.49
N HIS A 17 43.88 -1.86 6.64
CA HIS A 17 43.11 -1.78 7.89
C HIS A 17 42.37 -0.46 8.11
N HIS A 18 42.58 0.55 7.26
CA HIS A 18 41.91 1.84 7.40
C HIS A 18 41.77 2.55 6.06
N PHE A 19 40.83 3.48 5.96
CA PHE A 19 40.68 4.33 4.78
C PHE A 19 41.57 5.58 4.88
N PHE A 20 41.83 6.25 3.74
CA PHE A 20 42.71 7.42 3.64
C PHE A 20 42.49 8.49 4.74
N ARG A 21 41.24 8.71 5.16
CA ARG A 21 40.88 9.72 6.18
C ARG A 21 41.27 9.35 7.61
N GLU A 22 41.52 8.06 7.83
CA GLU A 22 41.86 7.47 9.13
C GLU A 22 43.34 7.09 9.17
N CYS A 23 44.13 7.51 8.17
CA CYS A 23 45.54 7.19 8.13
C CYS A 23 46.26 7.90 9.28
N PRO A 24 46.86 7.16 10.23
CA PRO A 24 47.56 7.77 11.36
C PRO A 24 48.80 8.55 10.92
N GLN A 25 49.33 8.27 9.72
CA GLN A 25 50.38 9.07 9.09
C GLN A 25 49.87 10.32 8.35
N GLY A 26 48.55 10.45 8.17
CA GLY A 26 47.89 11.68 7.73
C GLY A 26 47.87 12.69 8.88
N GLY A 27 49.04 13.17 9.26
CA GLY A 27 49.26 14.01 10.42
C GLY A 27 48.42 15.30 10.42
N ASN A 28 48.22 15.80 11.63
CA ASN A 28 47.56 17.05 12.04
C ASN A 28 48.14 18.35 11.44
N GLY A 29 48.65 18.31 10.20
CA GLY A 29 49.11 19.48 9.48
C GLY A 29 47.94 20.20 8.83
N ASN A 30 47.61 21.39 9.35
CA ASN A 30 46.84 22.46 8.71
C ASN A 30 46.34 22.15 7.30
N ARG A 31 45.06 21.78 7.21
CA ARG A 31 44.33 21.87 5.95
C ARG A 31 44.25 23.37 5.61
N PRO A 32 44.84 23.87 4.51
CA PRO A 32 44.50 25.21 4.03
C PRO A 32 42.98 25.23 3.77
N PRO A 33 42.31 26.39 4.01
CA PRO A 33 40.89 26.50 3.79
C PRO A 33 40.57 26.07 2.35
N ALA A 34 39.55 25.24 2.21
CA ALA A 34 39.02 24.83 0.92
C ALA A 34 38.41 26.06 0.21
N THR A 35 39.27 26.91 -0.33
CA THR A 35 38.94 27.98 -1.25
C THR A 35 39.11 27.44 -2.66
N GLN A 36 38.00 27.48 -3.41
CA GLN A 36 37.95 27.50 -4.86
C GLN A 36 38.46 26.26 -5.61
N ALA A 37 37.60 25.25 -5.72
CA ALA A 37 37.62 24.34 -6.86
C ALA A 37 36.18 23.97 -7.23
N ASN A 38 35.43 24.96 -7.73
CA ASN A 38 34.22 24.79 -8.57
C ASN A 38 33.76 26.15 -9.14
N ALA A 39 34.71 26.97 -9.60
CA ALA A 39 34.38 28.09 -10.50
C ALA A 39 34.47 27.57 -11.94
N VAL A 40 33.34 27.12 -12.48
CA VAL A 40 33.17 26.96 -13.92
C VAL A 40 33.18 28.37 -14.53
N PRO A 41 34.06 28.69 -15.49
CA PRO A 41 34.06 29.99 -16.15
C PRO A 41 32.84 30.06 -17.06
N THR A 42 31.77 30.70 -16.59
CA THR A 42 30.63 31.04 -17.44
C THR A 42 30.94 32.40 -18.04
N GLY A 43 31.12 32.45 -19.36
CA GLY A 43 31.42 33.66 -20.12
C GLY A 43 30.34 34.75 -20.02
N PRO A 44 30.60 35.93 -20.62
CA PRO A 44 29.76 37.11 -20.43
C PRO A 44 28.46 36.97 -21.22
N LEU A 45 27.34 36.81 -20.52
CA LEU A 45 26.02 36.93 -21.13
C LEU A 45 25.53 38.38 -21.03
N LEU A 46 25.28 38.91 -22.21
CA LEU A 46 24.56 40.12 -22.60
C LEU A 46 23.50 40.59 -21.59
N THR A 47 23.66 41.84 -21.19
CA THR A 47 22.68 42.67 -20.49
C THR A 47 21.46 42.95 -21.38
N LEU A 48 20.27 42.58 -20.90
CA LEU A 48 18.99 43.12 -21.38
C LEU A 48 18.47 44.15 -20.36
N PRO A 49 17.90 45.29 -20.81
CA PRO A 49 17.39 46.33 -19.92
C PRO A 49 16.04 45.94 -19.31
N ALA A 50 15.88 46.23 -18.02
CA ALA A 50 14.63 46.04 -17.29
C ALA A 50 13.59 47.13 -17.66
N PRO A 51 12.28 46.82 -17.66
CA PRO A 51 11.24 47.80 -17.92
C PRO A 51 11.05 48.73 -16.71
N GLN A 52 10.95 50.01 -17.02
CA GLN A 52 10.54 51.08 -16.12
C GLN A 52 9.10 50.85 -15.67
N ASN A 53 8.87 50.77 -14.36
CA ASN A 53 7.56 51.04 -13.80
C ASN A 53 7.71 52.11 -12.71
N SER A 54 7.29 53.30 -13.10
CA SER A 54 7.10 54.51 -12.32
C SER A 54 5.86 54.42 -11.44
N ALA A 55 6.04 54.58 -10.13
CA ALA A 55 4.99 54.99 -9.19
C ALA A 55 5.64 55.58 -7.92
N PRO A 56 4.94 56.49 -7.21
CA PRO A 56 5.56 57.73 -6.75
C PRO A 56 6.03 57.73 -5.30
N SER A 57 7.06 58.56 -5.14
CA SER A 57 7.55 59.23 -3.94
C SER A 57 6.49 59.46 -2.86
N ALA A 58 6.78 58.98 -1.64
CA ALA A 58 6.19 59.49 -0.42
C ALA A 58 7.27 59.60 0.67
N GLY A 59 7.60 60.83 1.03
CA GLY A 59 7.97 61.21 2.39
C GLY A 59 9.36 60.82 2.89
N VAL A 60 10.39 61.50 2.38
CA VAL A 60 11.65 61.67 3.11
C VAL A 60 11.40 62.60 4.30
N HIS A 61 11.25 62.02 5.50
CA HIS A 61 11.43 62.75 6.75
C HIS A 61 12.84 62.48 7.27
N VAL A 62 13.71 63.48 7.11
CA VAL A 62 14.94 63.63 7.89
C VAL A 62 14.56 64.28 9.22
N PRO A 63 14.94 63.69 10.36
CA PRO A 63 15.30 64.54 11.48
C PRO A 63 16.65 64.16 12.09
N GLY A 64 17.43 65.19 12.34
CA GLY A 64 18.07 65.33 13.64
C GLY A 64 19.40 64.64 13.80
N THR A 65 20.42 65.30 13.28
CA THR A 65 21.77 65.36 13.84
C THR A 65 21.71 65.56 15.37
N GLY A 66 22.10 64.56 16.15
CA GLY A 66 22.20 64.72 17.61
C GLY A 66 22.39 63.41 18.35
N GLY A 67 23.62 63.14 18.80
CA GLY A 67 23.92 62.12 19.81
C GLY A 67 24.78 60.98 19.31
N TYR A 68 26.10 61.11 19.48
CA TYR A 68 27.04 60.00 19.47
C TYR A 68 26.75 59.09 20.66
N GLN A 69 25.77 58.21 20.52
CA GLN A 69 25.59 57.09 21.43
C GLN A 69 26.37 55.91 20.85
N TYR A 70 27.52 55.60 21.45
CA TYR A 70 28.27 54.36 21.25
C TYR A 70 27.47 53.17 21.80
N GLY A 71 26.29 52.93 21.23
CA GLY A 71 25.48 51.74 21.43
C GLY A 71 25.37 51.06 20.08
N GLY A 72 26.47 50.43 19.65
CA GLY A 72 26.49 49.68 18.39
C GLY A 72 25.34 48.70 18.41
N GLN A 73 24.32 48.96 17.57
CA GLN A 73 23.21 48.02 17.42
C GLN A 73 23.81 46.65 17.14
N PRO A 74 23.43 45.61 17.89
CA PRO A 74 23.95 44.27 17.69
C PRO A 74 23.74 43.95 16.22
N ARG A 75 24.82 43.75 15.47
CA ARG A 75 24.72 43.38 14.05
C ARG A 75 23.87 42.12 14.02
N ASN A 76 22.62 42.27 13.58
CA ASN A 76 21.67 41.18 13.51
C ASN A 76 22.37 40.10 12.67
N SER A 77 22.58 38.93 13.27
CA SER A 77 23.54 37.96 12.76
C SER A 77 23.13 37.59 11.33
N PHE A 78 23.95 37.95 10.35
CA PHE A 78 23.72 37.67 8.92
C PHE A 78 23.25 36.22 8.69
N TRP A 79 23.82 35.29 9.45
CA TRP A 79 23.43 33.88 9.48
C TRP A 79 21.98 33.63 9.90
N LYS A 80 21.45 34.30 10.93
CA LYS A 80 20.07 34.13 11.39
C LYS A 80 19.08 34.58 10.30
N THR A 81 19.32 35.73 9.68
CA THR A 81 18.44 36.23 8.61
C THR A 81 18.49 35.33 7.37
N ASN A 82 19.64 34.75 7.04
CA ASN A 82 19.76 33.83 5.91
C ASN A 82 19.12 32.47 6.22
N GLN A 83 19.29 31.96 7.44
CA GLN A 83 18.61 30.76 7.92
C GLN A 83 17.09 30.93 7.87
N GLU A 84 16.56 32.06 8.35
CA GLU A 84 15.13 32.34 8.30
C GLU A 84 14.59 32.38 6.86
N LYS A 85 15.37 32.89 5.91
CA LYS A 85 15.00 32.85 4.48
C LYS A 85 14.97 31.43 3.95
N LEU A 86 15.96 30.60 4.30
CA LEU A 86 15.97 29.18 3.92
C LEU A 86 14.78 28.43 4.53
N ASP A 87 14.53 28.61 5.82
CA ASP A 87 13.42 27.97 6.52
C ASP A 87 12.07 28.38 5.90
N ARG A 88 11.90 29.64 5.50
CA ARG A 88 10.71 30.10 4.75
C ARG A 88 10.56 29.40 3.39
N VAL A 89 11.66 29.19 2.66
CA VAL A 89 11.62 28.49 1.35
C VAL A 89 11.32 27.00 1.55
N PHE A 90 11.95 26.35 2.53
CA PHE A 90 11.67 24.96 2.88
C PHE A 90 10.23 24.77 3.35
N GLY A 91 9.72 25.67 4.19
CA GLY A 91 8.33 25.64 4.64
C GLY A 91 7.34 25.76 3.48
N LYS A 92 7.62 26.63 2.50
CA LYS A 92 6.80 26.71 1.27
C LYS A 92 6.84 25.43 0.46
N LEU A 93 8.01 24.83 0.27
CA LEU A 93 8.15 23.59 -0.50
C LEU A 93 7.39 22.43 0.14
N LEU A 94 7.44 22.29 1.47
CA LEU A 94 6.65 21.28 2.19
C LEU A 94 5.14 21.55 2.11
N ALA A 95 4.74 22.82 2.21
CA ALA A 95 3.33 23.19 2.08
C ALA A 95 2.79 22.95 0.66
N ASP A 96 3.61 23.17 -0.37
CA ASP A 96 3.25 22.92 -1.76
C ASP A 96 3.20 21.41 -2.05
N GLU A 97 4.14 20.61 -1.52
CA GLU A 97 4.11 19.14 -1.58
C GLU A 97 2.89 18.56 -0.86
N GLU A 98 2.50 19.11 0.29
CA GLU A 98 1.28 18.71 1.00
C GLU A 98 0.01 19.06 0.19
N LYS A 99 -0.02 20.24 -0.44
CA LYS A 99 -1.15 20.64 -1.30
C LYS A 99 -1.25 19.76 -2.55
N GLU A 100 -0.14 19.43 -3.19
CA GLU A 100 -0.11 18.53 -4.35
C GLU A 100 -0.59 17.13 -3.95
N ASN A 101 -0.15 16.61 -2.81
CA ASN A 101 -0.63 15.33 -2.30
C ASN A 101 -2.13 15.35 -1.99
N LYS A 102 -2.66 16.43 -1.40
CA LYS A 102 -4.11 16.59 -1.17
C LYS A 102 -4.90 16.66 -2.47
N GLN A 103 -4.40 17.37 -3.48
CA GLN A 103 -5.05 17.43 -4.80
C GLN A 103 -5.09 16.05 -5.47
N LYS A 104 -4.00 15.28 -5.36
CA LYS A 104 -3.90 13.94 -5.92
C LYS A 104 -4.84 12.94 -5.23
N GLU A 105 -4.97 13.02 -3.90
CA GLU A 105 -5.90 12.19 -3.13
C GLU A 105 -7.36 12.49 -3.49
N GLU A 106 -7.71 13.77 -3.65
CA GLU A 106 -9.04 14.21 -4.09
C GLU A 106 -9.35 13.72 -5.51
N GLU A 107 -8.40 13.84 -6.45
CA GLU A 107 -8.56 13.31 -7.81
C GLU A 107 -8.77 11.78 -7.81
N GLU A 108 -8.04 11.04 -6.97
CA GLU A 108 -8.22 9.60 -6.82
C GLU A 108 -9.58 9.25 -6.17
N ARG A 109 -10.12 10.09 -5.28
CA ARG A 109 -11.47 9.91 -4.73
C ARG A 109 -12.54 10.10 -5.79
N ILE A 110 -12.47 11.18 -6.56
CA ILE A 110 -13.41 11.46 -7.67
C ILE A 110 -13.35 10.33 -8.71
N LYS A 111 -12.14 9.83 -9.01
CA LYS A 111 -11.96 8.71 -9.95
C LYS A 111 -12.62 7.42 -9.44
N ARG A 112 -12.48 7.11 -8.14
CA ARG A 112 -13.13 5.94 -7.52
C ARG A 112 -14.66 6.05 -7.54
N GLU A 113 -15.20 7.23 -7.22
CA GLU A 113 -16.64 7.47 -7.27
C GLU A 113 -17.20 7.32 -8.70
N LYS A 114 -16.49 7.82 -9.70
CA LYS A 114 -16.87 7.68 -11.11
C LYS A 114 -16.84 6.21 -11.57
N GLU A 115 -15.82 5.44 -11.19
CA GLU A 115 -15.75 4.00 -11.52
C GLU A 115 -16.88 3.22 -10.83
N GLU A 116 -17.25 3.57 -9.60
CA GLU A 116 -18.37 2.96 -8.89
C GLU A 116 -19.72 3.31 -9.54
N GLU A 117 -19.92 4.56 -9.98
CA GLU A 117 -21.11 4.99 -10.71
C GLU A 117 -21.23 4.29 -12.07
N GLU A 118 -20.13 4.13 -12.81
CA GLU A 118 -20.09 3.36 -14.05
C GLU A 118 -20.46 1.89 -13.80
N ARG A 119 -19.98 1.27 -12.72
CA ARG A 119 -20.42 -0.08 -12.32
C ARG A 119 -21.91 -0.15 -12.00
N ARG A 120 -22.45 0.85 -11.29
CA ARG A 120 -23.88 0.92 -10.96
C ARG A 120 -24.74 1.06 -12.22
N THR A 121 -24.33 1.90 -13.17
CA THR A 121 -25.06 2.08 -14.43
C THR A 121 -24.97 0.85 -15.33
N GLN A 122 -23.82 0.18 -15.41
CA GLN A 122 -23.68 -1.09 -16.12
C GLN A 122 -24.61 -2.16 -15.54
N TRP A 123 -24.63 -2.31 -14.22
CA TRP A 123 -25.52 -3.28 -13.56
C TRP A 123 -27.01 -2.99 -13.84
N LYS A 124 -27.41 -1.71 -13.82
CA LYS A 124 -28.77 -1.31 -14.20
C LYS A 124 -29.11 -1.70 -15.65
N LYS A 125 -28.19 -1.42 -16.59
CA LYS A 125 -28.37 -1.79 -18.00
C LYS A 125 -28.43 -3.30 -18.22
N GLU A 126 -27.61 -4.08 -17.52
CA GLU A 126 -27.65 -5.56 -17.61
C GLU A 126 -28.96 -6.11 -17.07
N ARG A 127 -29.46 -5.53 -15.98
CA ARG A 127 -30.76 -5.91 -15.40
C ARG A 127 -31.92 -5.58 -16.34
N GLU A 128 -31.96 -4.36 -16.86
CA GLU A 128 -32.99 -3.92 -17.82
C GLU A 128 -32.97 -4.81 -19.07
N LYS A 129 -31.79 -5.09 -19.63
CA LYS A 129 -31.64 -6.00 -20.77
C LYS A 129 -32.12 -7.43 -20.49
N PHE A 130 -31.94 -7.91 -19.26
CA PHE A 130 -32.44 -9.22 -18.86
C PHE A 130 -33.97 -9.24 -18.72
N GLU A 131 -34.55 -8.14 -18.20
CA GLU A 131 -36.00 -7.95 -18.13
C GLU A 131 -36.61 -7.91 -19.54
N GLU A 132 -36.02 -7.15 -20.47
CA GLU A 132 -36.42 -7.11 -21.89
C GLU A 132 -36.33 -8.48 -22.59
N ASP A 133 -35.25 -9.25 -22.36
CA ASP A 133 -35.09 -10.60 -22.94
C ASP A 133 -36.15 -11.58 -22.43
N MET A 134 -36.48 -11.50 -21.14
CA MET A 134 -37.54 -12.31 -20.53
C MET A 134 -38.92 -11.96 -21.09
N ASP A 135 -39.22 -10.67 -21.25
CA ASP A 135 -40.47 -10.19 -21.83
C ASP A 135 -40.61 -10.63 -23.30
N ALA A 136 -39.56 -10.49 -24.11
CA ALA A 136 -39.55 -10.96 -25.49
C ALA A 136 -39.80 -12.48 -25.59
N ARG A 137 -39.21 -13.26 -24.67
CA ARG A 137 -39.41 -14.72 -24.63
C ARG A 137 -40.82 -15.11 -24.19
N LEU A 138 -41.47 -14.32 -23.33
CA LEU A 138 -42.87 -14.52 -22.94
C LEU A 138 -43.81 -14.17 -24.09
N GLU A 139 -43.59 -13.05 -24.77
CA GLU A 139 -44.38 -12.62 -25.94
C GLU A 139 -44.33 -13.68 -27.05
N GLN A 140 -43.14 -14.19 -27.37
CA GLN A 140 -42.96 -15.26 -28.35
C GLN A 140 -43.73 -16.54 -28.00
N ARG A 141 -43.86 -16.87 -26.70
CA ARG A 141 -44.65 -18.02 -26.25
C ARG A 141 -46.14 -17.75 -26.38
N MET A 142 -46.60 -16.53 -26.07
CA MET A 142 -48.00 -16.14 -26.19
C MET A 142 -48.47 -16.15 -27.65
N ASP A 143 -47.68 -15.61 -28.57
CA ASP A 143 -47.96 -15.66 -30.01
C ASP A 143 -48.10 -17.10 -30.53
N LYS A 144 -47.25 -18.01 -30.04
CA LYS A 144 -47.29 -19.42 -30.43
C LYS A 144 -48.52 -20.15 -29.90
N VAL A 145 -49.07 -19.72 -28.75
CA VAL A 145 -50.29 -20.28 -28.17
C VAL A 145 -51.52 -19.71 -28.87
N ILE A 146 -51.57 -18.39 -29.10
CA ILE A 146 -52.70 -17.71 -29.74
C ILE A 146 -52.79 -18.05 -31.24
N GLY A 147 -51.66 -18.26 -31.92
CA GLY A 147 -51.64 -18.67 -33.33
C GLY A 147 -52.21 -20.07 -33.60
N ARG A 148 -52.33 -20.93 -32.58
CA ARG A 148 -52.85 -22.30 -32.73
C ARG A 148 -54.36 -22.44 -32.53
N THR A 149 -55.07 -21.39 -32.14
CA THR A 149 -56.51 -21.46 -31.82
C THR A 149 -57.43 -20.89 -32.90
N LYS A 150 -56.93 -20.56 -34.10
CA LYS A 150 -57.73 -19.92 -35.16
C LYS A 150 -58.23 -20.82 -36.31
N GLU A 151 -57.97 -22.12 -36.32
CA GLU A 151 -58.61 -23.02 -37.29
C GLU A 151 -59.69 -23.86 -36.61
N GLY A 152 -60.87 -23.24 -36.53
CA GLY A 152 -62.12 -23.94 -36.26
C GLY A 152 -62.70 -24.47 -37.57
N ASP A 153 -62.57 -25.78 -37.78
CA ASP A 153 -63.59 -26.58 -38.44
C ASP A 153 -63.51 -28.01 -37.91
N ALA A 154 -63.91 -28.20 -36.66
CA ALA A 154 -64.07 -29.52 -36.07
C ALA A 154 -65.42 -30.08 -36.54
N SER A 155 -65.36 -30.75 -37.69
CA SER A 155 -66.39 -31.59 -38.29
C SER A 155 -67.12 -32.45 -37.24
N VAL A 156 -68.43 -32.58 -37.40
CA VAL A 156 -69.37 -33.35 -36.57
C VAL A 156 -68.95 -34.81 -36.33
N ASP A 157 -68.10 -35.37 -37.19
CA ASP A 157 -67.50 -36.71 -37.02
C ASP A 157 -66.49 -36.77 -35.86
N GLU A 158 -65.82 -35.66 -35.57
CA GLU A 158 -64.88 -35.55 -34.45
C GLU A 158 -65.62 -35.64 -33.12
N VAL A 159 -66.86 -35.13 -33.03
CA VAL A 159 -67.69 -35.25 -31.83
C VAL A 159 -68.13 -36.71 -31.61
N ALA A 160 -68.41 -37.46 -32.68
CA ALA A 160 -68.74 -38.89 -32.58
C ALA A 160 -67.50 -39.73 -32.21
N ARG A 161 -66.33 -39.41 -32.77
CA ARG A 161 -65.04 -40.01 -32.41
C ARG A 161 -64.69 -39.72 -30.95
N LEU A 162 -64.77 -38.46 -30.52
CA LEU A 162 -64.55 -38.03 -29.14
C LEU A 162 -65.57 -38.61 -28.16
N LYS A 163 -66.82 -38.88 -28.59
CA LYS A 163 -67.81 -39.58 -27.74
C LYS A 163 -67.44 -41.05 -27.55
N ARG A 164 -67.00 -41.74 -28.61
CA ARG A 164 -66.56 -43.14 -28.55
C ARG A 164 -65.27 -43.29 -27.74
N GLU A 165 -64.33 -42.37 -27.95
CA GLU A 165 -63.09 -42.26 -27.19
C GLU A 165 -63.37 -41.89 -25.71
N ASN A 166 -64.35 -41.01 -25.43
CA ASN A 166 -64.81 -40.75 -24.05
C ASN A 166 -65.43 -41.97 -23.39
N GLU A 167 -66.21 -42.77 -24.13
CA GLU A 167 -66.76 -44.03 -23.60
C GLU A 167 -65.67 -45.05 -23.29
N ASP A 168 -64.70 -45.22 -24.19
CA ASP A 168 -63.55 -46.11 -23.97
C ASP A 168 -62.67 -45.63 -22.82
N LEU A 169 -62.43 -44.31 -22.71
CA LEU A 169 -61.72 -43.71 -21.57
C LEU A 169 -62.48 -43.94 -20.26
N ARG A 170 -63.81 -43.72 -20.23
CA ARG A 170 -64.63 -44.01 -19.04
C ARG A 170 -64.59 -45.48 -18.65
N ARG A 171 -64.58 -46.40 -19.63
CA ARG A 171 -64.45 -47.84 -19.39
C ARG A 171 -63.07 -48.18 -18.82
N ALA A 172 -62.00 -47.57 -19.33
CA ALA A 172 -60.63 -47.75 -18.83
C ALA A 172 -60.42 -47.14 -17.43
N LEU A 173 -61.03 -45.98 -17.14
CA LEU A 173 -61.05 -45.34 -15.81
C LEU A 173 -61.73 -46.25 -14.77
N LEU A 174 -62.83 -46.91 -15.15
CA LEU A 174 -63.59 -47.81 -14.28
C LEU A 174 -62.98 -49.22 -14.13
N SER A 175 -62.25 -49.73 -15.14
CA SER A 175 -61.82 -51.14 -15.20
C SER A 175 -60.57 -51.49 -14.38
N GLY A 176 -60.18 -50.67 -13.40
CA GLY A 176 -59.25 -51.13 -12.37
C GLY A 176 -57.78 -51.08 -12.79
N SER A 177 -57.16 -49.96 -12.44
CA SER A 177 -55.71 -49.82 -12.25
C SER A 177 -55.41 -48.50 -11.53
N GLU A 178 -56.32 -47.53 -11.66
CA GLU A 178 -56.19 -46.17 -11.11
C GLU A 178 -56.00 -46.11 -9.60
N GLY A 179 -56.62 -47.01 -8.84
CA GLY A 179 -56.38 -47.07 -7.38
C GLY A 179 -54.90 -47.24 -7.04
N THR A 180 -54.17 -48.05 -7.81
CA THR A 180 -52.73 -48.26 -7.59
C THR A 180 -51.88 -47.09 -8.08
N GLN A 181 -52.31 -46.38 -9.12
CA GLN A 181 -51.61 -45.22 -9.65
C GLN A 181 -51.85 -43.97 -8.79
N VAL A 182 -53.06 -43.78 -8.28
CA VAL A 182 -53.40 -42.71 -7.33
C VAL A 182 -52.65 -42.90 -6.01
N GLU A 183 -52.55 -44.13 -5.49
CA GLU A 183 -51.74 -44.44 -4.31
C GLU A 183 -50.24 -44.16 -4.57
N LYS A 184 -49.70 -44.53 -5.74
CA LYS A 184 -48.33 -44.19 -6.15
C LYS A 184 -48.10 -42.68 -6.22
N LEU A 185 -48.99 -41.94 -6.87
CA LEU A 185 -48.89 -40.48 -6.99
C LEU A 185 -49.05 -39.79 -5.63
N LYS A 186 -49.96 -40.26 -4.76
CA LYS A 186 -50.07 -39.76 -3.39
C LYS A 186 -48.78 -39.96 -2.60
N LYS A 187 -48.15 -41.14 -2.72
CA LYS A 187 -46.86 -41.44 -2.09
C LYS A 187 -45.75 -40.54 -2.63
N GLU A 188 -45.68 -40.36 -3.94
CA GLU A 188 -44.71 -39.47 -4.58
C GLU A 188 -44.91 -38.01 -4.14
N ILE A 189 -46.16 -37.53 -4.04
CA ILE A 189 -46.48 -36.20 -3.51
C ILE A 189 -46.02 -36.07 -2.06
N SER A 190 -46.22 -37.08 -1.21
CA SER A 190 -45.72 -37.05 0.17
C SER A 190 -44.19 -37.04 0.24
N ASP A 191 -43.51 -37.83 -0.60
CA ASP A 191 -42.05 -37.90 -0.67
C ASP A 191 -41.46 -36.57 -1.16
N LEU A 192 -42.09 -35.94 -2.17
CA LEU A 192 -41.70 -34.63 -2.66
C LEU A 192 -41.90 -33.54 -1.60
N ARG A 193 -43.00 -33.57 -0.84
CA ARG A 193 -43.21 -32.62 0.28
C ARG A 193 -42.13 -32.78 1.35
N LEU A 194 -41.75 -34.01 1.68
CA LEU A 194 -40.66 -34.28 2.63
C LEU A 194 -39.31 -33.79 2.09
N LEU A 195 -39.04 -34.01 0.80
CA LEU A 195 -37.83 -33.53 0.14
C LEU A 195 -37.77 -32.00 0.12
N ILE A 196 -38.89 -31.32 -0.13
CA ILE A 196 -39.00 -29.86 -0.09
C ILE A 196 -38.73 -29.36 1.33
N ALA A 197 -39.32 -29.97 2.35
CA ALA A 197 -39.12 -29.58 3.75
C ALA A 197 -37.65 -29.72 4.18
N THR A 198 -37.00 -30.83 3.83
CA THR A 198 -35.58 -31.07 4.13
C THR A 198 -34.62 -30.18 3.32
N LYS A 199 -35.00 -29.79 2.10
CA LYS A 199 -34.24 -28.78 1.34
C LYS A 199 -34.37 -27.40 1.99
N HIS A 200 -35.59 -27.00 2.38
CA HIS A 200 -35.81 -25.72 3.06
C HIS A 200 -35.03 -25.62 4.37
N SER A 201 -35.01 -26.67 5.20
CA SER A 201 -34.23 -26.64 6.43
C SER A 201 -32.73 -26.45 6.19
N LYS A 202 -32.17 -27.10 5.14
CA LYS A 202 -30.77 -26.90 4.74
C LYS A 202 -30.49 -25.50 4.20
N GLU A 203 -31.44 -24.94 3.45
CA GLU A 203 -31.32 -23.56 2.97
C GLU A 203 -31.38 -22.56 4.13
N ASP A 204 -32.27 -22.77 5.10
CA ASP A 204 -32.35 -21.96 6.32
C ASP A 204 -31.05 -22.04 7.13
N GLU A 205 -30.53 -23.25 7.38
CA GLU A 205 -29.21 -23.45 8.02
C GLU A 205 -28.08 -22.70 7.28
N MET A 206 -28.05 -22.80 5.95
CA MET A 206 -27.06 -22.08 5.14
C MET A 206 -27.23 -20.55 5.27
N THR A 207 -28.46 -20.03 5.25
CA THR A 207 -28.69 -18.59 5.43
C THR A 207 -28.31 -18.10 6.82
N THR A 208 -28.57 -18.89 7.87
CA THR A 208 -28.13 -18.55 9.23
C THR A 208 -26.62 -18.52 9.35
N THR A 209 -25.93 -19.48 8.71
CA THR A 209 -24.46 -19.54 8.66
C THR A 209 -23.87 -18.31 7.97
N ILE A 210 -24.41 -17.92 6.81
CA ILE A 210 -23.96 -16.73 6.07
C ILE A 210 -24.21 -15.45 6.89
N ARG A 211 -25.36 -15.32 7.56
CA ARG A 211 -25.64 -14.17 8.44
C ARG A 211 -24.62 -14.08 9.58
N HIS A 212 -24.28 -15.23 10.19
CA HIS A 212 -23.29 -15.29 11.24
C HIS A 212 -21.89 -14.86 10.76
N GLU A 213 -21.46 -15.34 9.59
CA GLU A 213 -20.17 -14.95 9.00
C GLU A 213 -20.11 -13.45 8.68
N ILE A 214 -21.18 -12.87 8.13
CA ILE A 214 -21.28 -11.42 7.89
C ILE A 214 -21.14 -10.64 9.21
N GLU A 215 -21.77 -11.10 10.28
CA GLU A 215 -21.70 -10.44 11.58
C GLU A 215 -20.31 -10.55 12.22
N GLN A 216 -19.63 -11.69 12.06
CA GLN A 216 -18.22 -11.82 12.44
C GLN A 216 -17.31 -10.89 11.65
N LEU A 217 -17.54 -10.75 10.33
CA LEU A 217 -16.77 -9.83 9.49
C LEU A 217 -17.00 -8.36 9.89
N ARG A 218 -18.23 -7.99 10.27
CA ARG A 218 -18.53 -6.65 10.82
C ARG A 218 -17.83 -6.41 12.15
N SER A 219 -17.89 -7.39 13.05
CA SER A 219 -17.25 -7.32 14.36
C SER A 219 -15.73 -7.18 14.24
N SER A 220 -15.10 -7.94 13.34
CA SER A 220 -13.65 -7.84 13.07
C SER A 220 -13.25 -6.54 12.35
N SER A 221 -14.11 -6.00 11.49
CA SER A 221 -13.89 -4.67 10.89
C SER A 221 -13.93 -3.56 11.94
N ASN A 222 -14.84 -3.64 12.91
CA ASN A 222 -14.95 -2.64 13.97
C ASN A 222 -13.72 -2.66 14.89
N SER A 223 -13.25 -3.85 15.30
CA SER A 223 -12.06 -3.95 16.15
C SER A 223 -10.78 -3.48 15.46
N ARG A 224 -10.70 -3.61 14.13
CA ARG A 224 -9.62 -3.01 13.35
C ARG A 224 -9.62 -1.47 13.45
N GLY A 225 -10.80 -0.84 13.41
CA GLY A 225 -10.93 0.60 13.60
C GLY A 225 -10.45 1.07 14.98
N ASP A 226 -10.64 0.26 16.02
CA ASP A 226 -10.15 0.55 17.37
C ASP A 226 -8.62 0.54 17.43
N VAL A 227 -7.98 -0.46 16.82
CA VAL A 227 -6.51 -0.54 16.73
C VAL A 227 -5.94 0.60 15.90
N GLU A 228 -6.60 0.99 14.81
CA GLU A 228 -6.17 2.13 13.99
C GLU A 228 -6.23 3.45 14.79
N ARG A 229 -7.24 3.63 15.65
CA ARG A 229 -7.32 4.77 16.58
C ARG A 229 -6.22 4.75 17.63
N GLU A 230 -6.01 3.62 18.31
CA GLU A 230 -4.94 3.48 19.31
C GLU A 230 -3.55 3.74 18.69
N LEU A 231 -3.33 3.28 17.45
CA LEU A 231 -2.10 3.53 16.72
C LEU A 231 -1.92 5.01 16.37
N ALA A 232 -3.01 5.72 16.03
CA ALA A 232 -2.97 7.17 15.81
C ALA A 232 -2.63 7.94 17.10
N ASP A 233 -3.22 7.55 18.23
CA ASP A 233 -2.96 8.14 19.54
C ASP A 233 -1.49 7.92 19.95
N LEU A 234 -0.97 6.69 19.84
CA LEU A 234 0.43 6.38 20.12
C LEU A 234 1.41 7.14 19.21
N LYS A 235 1.06 7.34 17.93
CA LYS A 235 1.87 8.17 17.02
C LYS A 235 1.92 9.62 17.49
N SER A 236 0.80 10.17 17.95
CA SER A 236 0.75 11.54 18.49
C SER A 236 1.59 11.68 19.76
N GLU A 237 1.55 10.68 20.65
CA GLU A 237 2.36 10.65 21.87
C GLU A 237 3.86 10.59 21.54
N LEU A 238 4.26 9.77 20.56
CA LEU A 238 5.64 9.70 20.09
C LEU A 238 6.15 11.05 19.58
N VAL A 239 5.33 11.83 18.88
CA VAL A 239 5.71 13.19 18.43
C VAL A 239 5.95 14.11 19.63
N VAL A 240 5.07 14.08 20.63
CA VAL A 240 5.22 14.87 21.87
C VAL A 240 6.49 14.48 22.62
N LEU A 241 6.76 13.19 22.76
CA LEU A 241 7.96 12.67 23.44
C LEU A 241 9.24 13.04 22.69
N ARG A 242 9.25 12.98 21.36
CA ARG A 242 10.39 13.45 20.55
C ARG A 242 10.65 14.95 20.78
N GLY A 243 9.61 15.77 20.77
CA GLY A 243 9.74 17.21 21.04
C GLY A 243 10.24 17.52 22.45
N LYS A 244 9.81 16.75 23.47
CA LYS A 244 10.37 16.85 24.84
C LYS A 244 11.85 16.48 24.87
N ASN A 245 12.23 15.39 24.22
CA ASN A 245 13.62 14.94 24.14
C ASN A 245 14.52 15.95 23.43
N GLU A 246 14.04 16.55 22.34
CA GLU A 246 14.74 17.60 21.62
C GLU A 246 14.96 18.85 22.49
N ARG A 247 13.95 19.30 23.24
CA ARG A 247 14.10 20.41 24.20
C ARG A 247 15.13 20.09 25.28
N ALA A 248 15.09 18.89 25.87
CA ALA A 248 16.08 18.47 26.86
C ALA A 248 17.51 18.44 26.29
N LEU A 249 17.69 17.95 25.06
CA LEU A 249 18.99 17.99 24.37
C LEU A 249 19.46 19.43 24.11
N ASN A 250 18.54 20.33 23.73
CA ASN A 250 18.85 21.75 23.55
C ASN A 250 19.27 22.42 24.87
N GLU A 251 18.62 22.10 25.99
CA GLU A 251 19.01 22.56 27.31
C GLU A 251 20.40 22.05 27.70
N VAL A 252 20.68 20.75 27.51
CA VAL A 252 22.02 20.18 27.76
C VAL A 252 23.09 20.88 26.93
N ASN A 253 22.80 21.16 25.66
CA ASN A 253 23.72 21.91 24.79
C ASN A 253 23.89 23.37 25.26
N LEU A 254 22.84 24.01 25.76
CA LEU A 254 22.91 25.36 26.34
C LEU A 254 23.83 25.38 27.56
N TRP A 255 23.60 24.48 28.52
CA TRP A 255 24.45 24.32 29.71
C TRP A 255 25.91 24.02 29.35
N LYS A 256 26.12 23.16 28.35
CA LYS A 256 27.46 22.87 27.83
C LYS A 256 28.14 24.12 27.28
N ASN A 257 27.44 24.93 26.49
CA ASN A 257 27.98 26.15 25.90
C ASN A 257 28.25 27.22 26.98
N GLU A 258 27.38 27.34 27.98
CA GLU A 258 27.55 28.27 29.10
C GLU A 258 28.72 27.86 30.01
N ALA A 259 28.89 26.55 30.26
CA ALA A 259 30.06 26.03 30.96
C ALA A 259 31.37 26.27 30.20
N MET A 260 31.33 26.30 28.86
CA MET A 260 32.49 26.57 28.01
C MET A 260 32.74 28.06 27.72
N GLN A 261 31.93 28.99 28.24
CA GLN A 261 32.15 30.42 27.96
C GLN A 261 33.49 30.92 28.58
N PRO A 262 34.38 31.55 27.77
CA PRO A 262 35.58 32.19 28.29
C PRO A 262 35.20 33.34 29.22
N GLY A 263 35.48 33.20 30.51
CA GLY A 263 35.07 34.17 31.54
C GLY A 263 34.25 33.58 32.69
N ASN A 264 33.74 32.35 32.55
CA ASN A 264 33.14 31.62 33.67
C ASN A 264 34.23 31.13 34.63
N LYS A 265 34.66 32.01 35.56
CA LYS A 265 35.77 31.76 36.49
C LYS A 265 35.53 30.64 37.52
N ARG A 266 34.39 29.93 37.47
CA ARG A 266 34.16 28.73 38.31
C ARG A 266 34.94 27.49 37.82
N GLY A 267 35.51 27.51 36.61
CA GLY A 267 36.23 26.38 36.02
C GLY A 267 37.77 26.42 36.09
N SER A 268 38.37 27.45 36.70
CA SER A 268 39.83 27.54 36.84
C SER A 268 40.24 27.84 38.28
N VAL A 269 39.65 27.12 39.23
CA VAL A 269 40.45 26.73 40.39
C VAL A 269 41.29 25.59 39.86
N ALA A 270 42.54 25.90 39.49
CA ALA A 270 43.58 24.88 39.46
C ALA A 270 43.61 24.27 40.86
N LEU A 271 42.83 23.20 41.06
CA LEU A 271 43.09 22.27 42.14
C LEU A 271 44.49 21.77 41.82
N ASN A 272 45.50 22.40 42.44
CA ASN A 272 46.83 21.84 42.51
C ASN A 272 46.63 20.39 42.91
N THR A 273 46.81 19.48 41.97
CA THR A 273 46.75 18.05 42.21
C THR A 273 47.74 17.80 43.33
N PRO A 274 47.28 17.51 44.57
CA PRO A 274 48.21 17.29 45.66
C PRO A 274 49.05 16.09 45.28
N ASP A 275 50.35 16.24 45.45
CA ASP A 275 51.38 15.27 45.07
C ASP A 275 50.97 13.83 45.42
N VAL A 276 51.07 12.93 44.44
CA VAL A 276 50.40 11.61 44.38
C VAL A 276 51.10 10.58 45.29
N ALA A 277 52.08 10.99 46.08
CA ALA A 277 52.99 10.06 46.74
C ALA A 277 52.46 9.37 48.00
N ASN A 278 51.34 9.80 48.62
CA ASN A 278 50.98 9.28 49.96
C ASN A 278 49.48 9.13 50.30
N ARG A 279 48.58 8.99 49.32
CA ARG A 279 47.18 8.64 49.62
C ARG A 279 46.93 7.18 49.29
N GLY A 280 46.91 6.35 50.34
CA GLY A 280 46.39 4.99 50.28
C GLY A 280 45.07 4.97 49.53
N MET A 281 44.93 4.00 48.62
CA MET A 281 43.77 3.85 47.75
C MET A 281 42.48 4.08 48.54
N PRO A 282 41.72 5.16 48.27
CA PRO A 282 40.35 5.21 48.71
C PRO A 282 39.68 4.06 47.96
N LYS A 283 39.39 2.99 48.69
CA LYS A 283 38.48 1.92 48.26
C LYS A 283 37.30 2.65 47.64
N ALA A 284 37.10 2.46 46.34
CA ALA A 284 35.97 3.07 45.65
C ALA A 284 34.73 2.67 46.46
N LEU A 285 34.19 3.60 47.23
CA LEU A 285 32.83 3.50 47.73
C LEU A 285 32.02 3.56 46.43
N TRP A 286 31.73 2.38 45.90
CA TRP A 286 30.56 2.20 45.06
C TRP A 286 29.44 2.77 45.90
N THR A 287 29.02 3.99 45.55
CA THR A 287 27.74 4.54 45.99
C THR A 287 26.76 3.42 45.84
N ASP A 288 26.26 2.96 46.98
CA ASP A 288 25.22 1.98 47.11
C ASP A 288 24.10 2.46 46.18
N LEU A 289 24.06 1.89 44.97
CA LEU A 289 22.93 2.00 44.07
C LEU A 289 21.86 1.22 44.80
N GLY A 290 21.19 1.90 45.72
CA GLY A 290 20.12 1.36 46.54
C GLY A 290 19.12 0.61 45.66
N GLN A 291 18.31 -0.22 46.30
CA GLN A 291 17.31 -1.16 45.77
C GLN A 291 16.76 -0.90 44.34
N ASP A 292 16.56 0.36 43.95
CA ASP A 292 16.25 0.84 42.60
C ASP A 292 17.20 0.37 41.46
N GLY A 293 18.46 0.04 41.76
CA GLY A 293 19.42 -0.47 40.77
C GLY A 293 19.09 -1.89 40.30
N ALA A 294 18.62 -2.74 41.21
CA ALA A 294 18.27 -4.12 40.92
C ALA A 294 17.04 -4.23 40.02
N ASP A 295 16.06 -3.34 40.21
CA ASP A 295 14.83 -3.35 39.42
C ASP A 295 15.03 -2.80 38.01
N LYS A 296 15.95 -1.84 37.83
CA LYS A 296 16.37 -1.38 36.49
C LYS A 296 17.05 -2.50 35.71
N TRP A 297 17.92 -3.27 36.34
CA TRP A 297 18.55 -4.43 35.69
C TRP A 297 17.55 -5.51 35.32
N LYS A 298 16.60 -5.85 36.20
CA LYS A 298 15.51 -6.79 35.87
C LYS A 298 14.67 -6.31 34.69
N LYS A 299 14.41 -5.00 34.57
CA LYS A 299 13.66 -4.42 33.44
C LYS A 299 14.43 -4.53 32.13
N VAL A 300 15.75 -4.29 32.13
CA VAL A 300 16.62 -4.48 30.96
C VAL A 300 16.66 -5.95 30.55
N GLU A 301 16.75 -6.87 31.51
CA GLU A 301 16.75 -8.30 31.26
C GLU A 301 15.42 -8.80 30.67
N ALA A 302 14.29 -8.29 31.18
CA ALA A 302 12.97 -8.58 30.64
C ALA A 302 12.79 -8.04 29.21
N LEU A 303 13.33 -6.84 28.92
CA LEU A 303 13.33 -6.27 27.57
C LEU A 303 14.16 -7.11 26.59
N LYS A 304 15.34 -7.59 27.00
CA LYS A 304 16.17 -8.50 26.19
C LYS A 304 15.42 -9.80 25.87
N LYS A 305 14.72 -10.40 26.85
CA LYS A 305 13.90 -11.60 26.63
C LYS A 305 12.77 -11.36 25.64
N LYS A 306 12.05 -10.23 25.75
CA LYS A 306 11.00 -9.86 24.78
C LYS A 306 11.56 -9.68 23.37
N HIS A 307 12.72 -9.04 23.23
CA HIS A 307 13.36 -8.85 21.93
C HIS A 307 13.82 -10.19 21.31
N ALA A 308 14.30 -11.12 22.13
CA ALA A 308 14.65 -12.46 21.67
C ALA A 308 13.43 -13.27 21.17
N LEU A 309 12.28 -13.18 21.85
CA LEU A 309 11.04 -13.81 21.40
C LEU A 309 10.53 -13.22 20.08
N ALA A 310 10.51 -11.89 19.95
CA ALA A 310 10.11 -11.21 18.71
C ALA A 310 11.04 -11.59 17.54
N ALA A 311 12.35 -11.69 17.77
CA ALA A 311 13.30 -12.15 16.75
C ALA A 311 13.04 -13.61 16.32
N PHE A 312 12.66 -14.49 17.26
CA PHE A 312 12.31 -15.87 16.96
C PHE A 312 11.02 -15.97 16.11
N GLU A 313 10.00 -15.16 16.42
CA GLU A 313 8.77 -15.10 15.63
C GLU A 313 9.01 -14.61 14.21
N VAL A 314 9.84 -13.57 14.02
CA VAL A 314 10.21 -13.08 12.69
C VAL A 314 10.92 -14.16 11.87
N LEU A 315 11.85 -14.92 12.47
CA LEU A 315 12.51 -16.03 11.80
C LEU A 315 11.54 -17.17 11.45
N SER A 316 10.59 -17.48 12.34
CA SER A 316 9.54 -18.48 12.10
C SER A 316 8.64 -18.07 10.92
N LEU A 317 8.21 -16.80 10.87
CA LEU A 317 7.41 -16.25 9.78
C LEU A 317 8.18 -16.23 8.45
N GLN A 318 9.46 -15.84 8.48
CA GLN A 318 10.33 -15.86 7.31
C GLN A 318 10.52 -17.28 6.75
N LYS A 319 10.65 -18.27 7.63
CA LYS A 319 10.69 -19.69 7.24
C LYS A 319 9.37 -20.13 6.59
N LYS A 320 8.22 -19.84 7.19
CA LYS A 320 6.89 -20.16 6.62
C LYS A 320 6.68 -19.51 5.25
N MET A 321 7.09 -18.26 5.07
CA MET A 321 7.01 -17.57 3.77
C MET A 321 7.92 -18.24 2.72
N SER A 322 9.07 -18.76 3.13
CA SER A 322 9.99 -19.46 2.24
C SER A 322 9.46 -20.84 1.83
N GLU A 323 8.81 -21.57 2.75
CA GLU A 323 8.14 -22.85 2.47
C GLU A 323 6.97 -22.66 1.50
N LEU A 324 6.08 -21.70 1.74
CA LEU A 324 4.97 -21.38 0.83
C LEU A 324 5.45 -20.96 -0.56
N SER A 325 6.56 -20.20 -0.64
CA SER A 325 7.14 -19.78 -1.92
C SER A 325 7.82 -20.92 -2.71
N ALA A 326 8.22 -22.00 -2.04
CA ALA A 326 8.82 -23.17 -2.67
C ALA A 326 7.74 -24.14 -3.20
N GLU A 327 6.64 -24.28 -2.46
CA GLU A 327 5.54 -25.18 -2.80
C GLU A 327 4.77 -24.71 -4.05
N ASP A 328 4.59 -23.39 -4.21
CA ASP A 328 3.97 -22.80 -5.41
C ASP A 328 4.78 -23.03 -6.70
N ARG A 329 6.09 -23.33 -6.61
CA ARG A 329 6.92 -23.62 -7.80
C ARG A 329 6.87 -25.08 -8.24
N GLY A 330 6.27 -25.97 -7.44
CA GLY A 330 6.21 -27.40 -7.71
C GLY A 330 4.96 -27.85 -8.48
N ALA A 331 3.86 -27.10 -8.40
CA ALA A 331 2.55 -27.57 -8.87
C ALA A 331 2.23 -27.29 -10.36
N ASP A 332 3.01 -26.47 -11.05
CA ASP A 332 2.68 -26.01 -12.42
C ASP A 332 3.20 -26.91 -13.57
N LYS A 333 3.69 -28.13 -13.29
CA LYS A 333 4.31 -28.99 -14.33
C LYS A 333 3.41 -29.98 -15.07
N THR A 334 2.09 -29.99 -14.89
CA THR A 334 1.22 -30.97 -15.57
C THR A 334 -0.05 -30.40 -16.22
N GLY A 335 -0.14 -29.08 -16.40
CA GLY A 335 -1.24 -28.45 -17.15
C GLY A 335 -0.89 -28.18 -18.60
N GLY A 336 -1.14 -29.15 -19.49
CA GLY A 336 -1.07 -28.96 -20.95
C GLY A 336 -2.03 -27.88 -21.44
N GLY A 337 -1.54 -26.64 -21.53
CA GLY A 337 -2.24 -25.50 -22.13
C GLY A 337 -1.70 -25.20 -23.52
N THR A 338 -2.55 -25.35 -24.52
CA THR A 338 -2.27 -25.16 -25.96
C THR A 338 -1.65 -23.80 -26.30
N ASN A 339 -0.50 -23.85 -26.97
CA ASN A 339 0.27 -22.75 -27.57
C ASN A 339 -0.46 -22.12 -28.78
N LEU A 340 -1.57 -21.41 -28.52
CA LEU A 340 -2.31 -20.66 -29.55
C LEU A 340 -2.07 -19.15 -29.44
N LYS A 341 -1.82 -18.64 -28.23
CA LYS A 341 -1.64 -17.20 -27.99
C LYS A 341 -0.28 -16.68 -28.45
N ASP A 342 0.80 -17.42 -28.19
CA ASP A 342 2.14 -17.03 -28.65
C ASP A 342 2.26 -17.10 -30.18
N LYS A 343 1.50 -18.00 -30.83
CA LYS A 343 1.43 -18.05 -32.31
C LYS A 343 0.65 -16.89 -32.92
N MET A 344 -0.33 -16.31 -32.22
CA MET A 344 -1.07 -15.15 -32.71
C MET A 344 -0.30 -13.83 -32.52
N GLU A 345 0.52 -13.69 -31.47
CA GLU A 345 1.32 -12.47 -31.24
C GLU A 345 2.59 -12.40 -32.12
N ALA A 346 3.03 -13.52 -32.70
CA ALA A 346 4.18 -13.55 -33.64
C ALA A 346 3.84 -13.11 -35.08
N ALA A 347 2.56 -12.93 -35.42
CA ALA A 347 2.11 -12.67 -36.79
C ALA A 347 2.26 -11.21 -37.31
N PRO A 348 2.29 -10.12 -36.53
CA PRO A 348 2.26 -8.77 -37.12
C PRO A 348 3.62 -8.18 -37.54
N LEU A 349 4.77 -8.74 -37.16
CA LEU A 349 6.07 -8.04 -37.31
C LEU A 349 6.87 -8.38 -38.58
N ARG A 350 6.27 -9.07 -39.56
CA ARG A 350 6.92 -9.34 -40.85
C ARG A 350 6.25 -8.62 -42.01
N SER A 351 6.34 -7.30 -42.05
CA SER A 351 6.37 -6.59 -43.33
C SER A 351 7.04 -5.22 -43.20
N ALA A 352 8.27 -5.15 -43.75
CA ALA A 352 8.97 -3.99 -44.31
C ALA A 352 9.18 -2.77 -43.37
N TRP A 353 10.31 -2.06 -43.29
CA TRP A 353 11.18 -1.47 -44.30
C TRP A 353 12.55 -1.25 -43.59
N LYS A 354 13.67 -1.80 -44.06
CA LYS A 354 14.65 -1.16 -44.96
C LYS A 354 15.05 0.28 -44.54
N GLY A 355 16.21 0.43 -43.88
CA GLY A 355 16.92 1.73 -43.82
C GLY A 355 17.86 1.99 -42.63
N LYS A 356 19.13 1.59 -42.76
CA LYS A 356 20.36 2.36 -42.42
C LYS A 356 20.31 3.40 -41.27
N LYS A 357 21.12 3.20 -40.21
CA LYS A 357 22.48 3.77 -40.05
C LYS A 357 23.11 3.31 -38.72
N VAL A 358 24.38 2.91 -38.84
CA VAL A 358 25.28 2.52 -37.76
C VAL A 358 25.87 3.80 -37.14
N THR A 359 25.76 3.91 -35.81
CA THR A 359 26.63 4.77 -34.97
C THR A 359 27.09 3.94 -33.79
N PRO A 360 28.41 3.74 -33.61
CA PRO A 360 28.94 2.96 -32.50
C PRO A 360 29.21 3.85 -31.28
N ASN A 361 29.15 3.22 -30.10
CA ASN A 361 29.87 3.59 -28.89
C ASN A 361 29.20 4.59 -27.94
N ARG A 362 28.54 4.06 -26.89
CA ARG A 362 28.61 4.60 -25.52
C ARG A 362 28.12 3.56 -24.51
N ASP A 363 29.07 2.77 -24.02
CA ASP A 363 28.90 1.94 -22.82
C ASP A 363 28.85 2.83 -21.59
N ALA A 364 27.64 3.27 -21.23
CA ALA A 364 27.35 3.80 -19.92
C ALA A 364 26.56 2.75 -19.13
N VAL A 365 27.23 2.16 -18.14
CA VAL A 365 26.70 1.23 -17.14
C VAL A 365 25.42 1.80 -16.52
N LYS A 366 24.26 1.40 -17.06
CA LYS A 366 22.94 1.68 -16.50
C LYS A 366 22.56 0.57 -15.52
N LYS A 367 22.78 0.81 -14.23
CA LYS A 367 22.13 0.07 -13.13
C LYS A 367 20.65 0.47 -12.96
N THR A 368 19.88 0.46 -14.04
CA THR A 368 18.42 0.76 -14.00
C THR A 368 17.57 -0.46 -14.33
N THR A 369 18.19 -1.65 -14.47
CA THR A 369 17.54 -2.87 -14.93
C THR A 369 16.63 -3.53 -13.89
N ASP A 370 16.59 -3.05 -12.65
CA ASP A 370 15.82 -3.71 -11.58
C ASP A 370 14.44 -3.05 -11.31
N ARG A 371 14.27 -1.77 -11.65
CA ARG A 371 12.97 -1.09 -11.46
C ARG A 371 11.95 -1.53 -12.50
N ALA A 372 12.39 -1.72 -13.74
CA ALA A 372 11.50 -2.14 -14.83
C ALA A 372 11.07 -3.60 -14.69
N SER A 373 11.97 -4.49 -14.28
CA SER A 373 11.65 -5.89 -13.97
C SER A 373 10.70 -5.99 -12.78
N PHE A 374 10.93 -5.21 -11.72
CA PHE A 374 10.02 -5.16 -10.56
C PHE A 374 8.62 -4.67 -10.94
N ILE A 375 8.50 -3.62 -11.76
CA ILE A 375 7.20 -3.13 -12.24
C ILE A 375 6.49 -4.16 -13.11
N GLU A 376 7.20 -4.85 -14.00
CA GLU A 376 6.60 -5.92 -14.81
C GLU A 376 6.18 -7.13 -13.95
N GLU A 377 6.94 -7.46 -12.92
CA GLU A 377 6.59 -8.54 -11.99
C GLU A 377 5.35 -8.19 -11.15
N GLN A 378 5.28 -6.97 -10.62
CA GLN A 378 4.09 -6.48 -9.90
C GLN A 378 2.85 -6.45 -10.81
N LYS A 379 3.00 -6.06 -12.09
CA LYS A 379 1.90 -6.14 -13.08
C LYS A 379 1.47 -7.59 -13.36
N LYS A 380 2.38 -8.56 -13.33
CA LYS A 380 2.02 -9.99 -13.47
C LYS A 380 1.24 -10.47 -12.25
N GLN A 381 1.68 -10.12 -11.04
CA GLN A 381 0.96 -10.47 -9.81
C GLN A 381 -0.46 -9.89 -9.79
N LEU A 382 -0.62 -8.61 -10.17
CA LEU A 382 -1.94 -7.99 -10.27
C LEU A 382 -2.85 -8.68 -11.30
N ARG A 383 -2.31 -9.09 -12.45
CA ARG A 383 -3.06 -9.85 -13.47
C ARG A 383 -3.50 -11.22 -12.96
N LEU A 384 -2.66 -11.90 -12.18
CA LEU A 384 -2.98 -13.18 -11.57
C LEU A 384 -4.12 -13.04 -10.55
N ILE A 385 -4.03 -12.06 -9.64
CA ILE A 385 -5.07 -11.79 -8.62
C ILE A 385 -6.40 -11.45 -9.29
N ARG A 386 -6.38 -10.59 -10.33
CA ARG A 386 -7.57 -10.26 -11.10
C ARG A 386 -8.19 -11.48 -11.78
N ASN A 387 -7.37 -12.37 -12.37
CA ASN A 387 -7.86 -13.61 -12.97
C ASN A 387 -8.45 -14.58 -11.94
N LEU A 388 -7.84 -14.72 -10.77
CA LEU A 388 -8.35 -15.55 -9.68
C LEU A 388 -9.67 -15.00 -9.13
N ALA A 389 -9.76 -13.68 -8.96
CA ALA A 389 -11.00 -13.01 -8.56
C ALA A 389 -12.11 -13.25 -9.59
N LEU A 390 -11.83 -13.06 -10.89
CA LEU A 390 -12.79 -13.32 -11.96
C LEU A 390 -13.24 -14.79 -12.00
N LYS A 391 -12.32 -15.76 -11.84
CA LYS A 391 -12.68 -17.18 -11.73
C LYS A 391 -13.54 -17.49 -10.50
N ARG A 392 -13.33 -16.77 -9.39
CA ARG A 392 -14.15 -16.91 -8.19
C ARG A 392 -15.55 -16.32 -8.42
N CYS A 393 -15.64 -15.14 -9.03
CA CYS A 393 -16.91 -14.53 -9.42
C CYS A 393 -17.68 -15.40 -10.42
N ALA A 394 -17.02 -15.97 -11.43
CA ALA A 394 -17.66 -16.88 -12.38
C ALA A 394 -18.25 -18.12 -11.70
N ARG A 395 -17.51 -18.75 -10.77
CA ARG A 395 -18.04 -19.87 -9.97
C ARG A 395 -19.24 -19.48 -9.12
N ILE A 396 -19.23 -18.29 -8.53
CA ILE A 396 -20.37 -17.77 -7.77
C ILE A 396 -21.57 -17.58 -8.69
N LEU A 397 -21.36 -17.00 -9.88
CA LEU A 397 -22.41 -16.81 -10.88
C LEU A 397 -23.01 -18.13 -11.37
N ASP A 398 -22.17 -19.14 -11.66
CA ASP A 398 -22.62 -20.47 -12.06
C ASP A 398 -23.42 -21.15 -10.95
N LEU A 399 -23.01 -21.02 -9.69
CA LEU A 399 -23.75 -21.52 -8.53
C LEU A 399 -25.10 -20.81 -8.37
N THR A 400 -25.14 -19.48 -8.53
CA THR A 400 -26.41 -18.74 -8.48
C THR A 400 -27.32 -19.10 -9.65
N ARG A 401 -26.76 -19.34 -10.86
CA ARG A 401 -27.54 -19.77 -12.02
C ARG A 401 -28.10 -21.18 -11.85
N ALA A 402 -27.32 -22.11 -11.31
CA ALA A 402 -27.77 -23.46 -10.97
C ALA A 402 -28.81 -23.50 -9.84
N ARG A 403 -28.83 -22.47 -8.99
CA ARG A 403 -29.87 -22.23 -7.97
C ARG A 403 -31.14 -21.66 -8.58
N TRP A 404 -31.03 -20.85 -9.64
CA TRP A 404 -32.18 -20.22 -10.30
C TRP A 404 -32.90 -21.15 -11.29
N ILE A 405 -32.19 -22.14 -11.85
CA ILE A 405 -32.75 -23.14 -12.78
C ILE A 405 -33.45 -24.29 -12.02
N ARG A 406 -33.15 -24.47 -10.74
CA ARG A 406 -33.83 -25.42 -9.84
C ARG A 406 -35.00 -24.74 -9.17
#